data_AF-A0A3B8J7E6-F1
#
_entry.id   AF-A0A3B8J7E6-F1
#
_cell.length_a   1.000
_cell.length_b   1.000
_cell.length_c   1.000
_cell.angle_alpha   90.00
_cell.angle_beta   90.00
_cell.angle_gamma   90.00
#
_symmetry.space_group_name_H-M   'P 1'
#
loop_
_entity.id
_entity.type
_entity.pdbx_description
1 polymer ?
#
loop_
_entity_poly.entity_id
_entity_poly.type
_entity_poly.pdbx_seq_one_letter_code
_entity_poly.pdbx_strand_id
1 'polypeptide(L)'
;MGLLNKIFGNKTQPQTSASEPNRDAEISSVVTPFMTNLEGHGIREVTINNSGELRVDALLCIAELEKYAEENHKLFHYEVMHPMFVEAGVLTAPLVFTLNDKGYAAFFIYTEEEAKKYRDALHHLDQTDYPNAIYFTALDLLGSNETAPSTEPFQLADMRAIKDELPHDDYAMWWATEDDTTFHPSESASLLSKLYETINGYTTLMVGYLLRQVKVNPELNRINLPEETAKLLLYAPDRILVLATYDAKKGIRFLFPENATTQYRIRFLQGALVDFLAERLTLEKQGIPKDASSEDYGYGWYQNLVSSVSERETKGEKVELVGLMQFETINEED
;
A
#
# COMPACT_ATOMS: atom_id res chain seq x y z
N MET A 1 -19.49 24.61 2.05
CA MET A 1 -18.99 25.53 0.99
C MET A 1 -17.98 24.77 0.15
N GLY A 2 -18.38 24.38 -1.06
CA GLY A 2 -17.82 23.23 -1.79
C GLY A 2 -16.39 23.37 -2.32
N LEU A 3 -15.68 22.25 -2.27
CA LEU A 3 -14.31 22.00 -2.73
C LEU A 3 -14.06 22.46 -4.19
N LEU A 4 -15.11 22.50 -5.02
CA LEU A 4 -15.03 22.88 -6.44
C LEU A 4 -14.62 24.34 -6.69
N ASN A 5 -14.93 25.28 -5.78
CA ASN A 5 -14.55 26.69 -5.96
C ASN A 5 -13.07 26.97 -5.67
N LYS A 6 -12.34 26.03 -5.03
CA LYS A 6 -10.91 26.18 -4.73
C LYS A 6 -9.99 25.75 -5.88
N ILE A 7 -10.49 24.94 -6.82
CA ILE A 7 -9.66 24.37 -7.90
C ILE A 7 -9.64 25.29 -9.13
N PHE A 8 -10.70 26.06 -9.38
CA PHE A 8 -10.84 26.90 -10.58
C PHE A 8 -10.61 28.40 -10.29
N GLY A 9 -9.46 28.72 -9.70
CA GLY A 9 -9.03 30.11 -9.50
C GLY A 9 -8.95 30.90 -10.81
N ASN A 10 -9.71 31.99 -10.88
CA ASN A 10 -9.80 32.96 -11.97
C ASN A 10 -8.43 33.37 -12.53
N LYS A 11 -8.13 32.97 -13.77
CA LYS A 11 -7.10 33.60 -14.59
C LYS A 11 -7.76 34.55 -15.59
N THR A 12 -7.50 35.83 -15.40
CA THR A 12 -7.79 36.93 -16.32
C THR A 12 -7.06 36.69 -17.66
N GLN A 13 -7.80 36.62 -18.77
CA GLN A 13 -7.23 36.55 -20.12
C GLN A 13 -6.90 37.95 -20.66
N PRO A 14 -5.83 38.13 -21.45
CA PRO A 14 -5.69 39.26 -22.35
C PRO A 14 -6.37 38.98 -23.69
N GLN A 15 -7.11 39.97 -24.18
CA GLN A 15 -7.74 40.00 -25.50
C GLN A 15 -6.70 40.16 -26.62
N THR A 16 -6.77 39.32 -27.64
CA THR A 16 -6.37 39.67 -29.00
C THR A 16 -7.29 38.99 -30.02
N SER A 17 -7.77 39.81 -30.95
CA SER A 17 -8.71 39.51 -32.03
C SER A 17 -8.02 38.92 -33.25
N ALA A 18 -8.55 37.80 -33.76
CA ALA A 18 -8.58 37.49 -35.19
C ALA A 18 -9.69 36.46 -35.44
N SER A 19 -10.66 36.84 -36.26
CA SER A 19 -11.83 36.05 -36.65
C SER A 19 -11.47 35.00 -37.70
N GLU A 20 -11.60 33.72 -37.34
CA GLU A 20 -11.67 32.58 -38.27
C GLU A 20 -13.07 31.94 -38.21
N PRO A 21 -13.54 31.32 -39.32
CA PRO A 21 -14.93 30.93 -39.46
C PRO A 21 -15.28 29.70 -38.61
N ASN A 22 -16.28 29.90 -37.77
CA ASN A 22 -17.00 28.91 -36.96
C ASN A 22 -17.29 27.61 -37.71
N ARG A 23 -16.60 26.54 -37.32
CA ARG A 23 -17.08 25.16 -37.44
C ARG A 23 -17.36 24.66 -36.03
N ASP A 24 -18.45 25.15 -35.46
CA ASP A 24 -19.08 24.55 -34.29
C ASP A 24 -19.71 23.23 -34.74
N ALA A 25 -18.89 22.19 -34.84
CA ALA A 25 -19.37 20.84 -34.61
C ALA A 25 -19.51 20.70 -33.10
N GLU A 26 -20.71 21.00 -32.58
CA GLU A 26 -21.13 20.54 -31.26
C GLU A 26 -20.99 19.01 -31.24
N ILE A 27 -19.85 18.51 -30.78
CA ILE A 27 -19.75 17.16 -30.26
C ILE A 27 -20.49 17.20 -28.93
N SER A 28 -21.82 17.13 -29.01
CA SER A 28 -22.65 16.65 -27.91
C SER A 28 -22.20 15.22 -27.66
N SER A 29 -21.17 15.06 -26.84
CA SER A 29 -20.82 13.76 -26.28
C SER A 29 -22.00 13.35 -25.44
N VAL A 30 -22.75 12.35 -25.91
CA VAL A 30 -23.89 11.81 -25.17
C VAL A 30 -23.32 11.19 -23.91
N VAL A 31 -23.42 11.93 -22.81
CA VAL A 31 -23.02 11.46 -21.49
C VAL A 31 -23.97 10.33 -21.11
N THR A 32 -23.45 9.11 -21.05
CA THR A 32 -24.25 7.93 -20.71
C THR A 32 -23.99 7.61 -19.23
N PRO A 33 -25.02 7.45 -18.39
CA PRO A 33 -24.81 7.08 -16.99
C PRO A 33 -24.23 5.66 -16.91
N PHE A 34 -23.43 5.42 -15.86
CA PHE A 34 -22.97 4.07 -15.55
C PHE A 34 -24.14 3.15 -15.19
N MET A 35 -24.04 1.89 -15.61
CA MET A 35 -24.73 0.78 -14.97
C MET A 35 -23.99 0.41 -13.69
N THR A 36 -24.73 0.19 -12.60
CA THR A 36 -24.15 -0.11 -11.28
C THR A 36 -25.07 -1.01 -10.46
N ASN A 37 -24.51 -1.69 -9.46
CA ASN A 37 -25.23 -2.49 -8.47
C ASN A 37 -25.45 -1.78 -7.13
N LEU A 38 -25.21 -0.45 -7.03
CA LEU A 38 -25.40 0.32 -5.79
C LEU A 38 -26.75 0.06 -5.09
N GLU A 39 -27.84 -0.06 -5.85
CA GLU A 39 -29.17 -0.32 -5.29
C GLU A 39 -29.25 -1.66 -4.55
N GLY A 40 -28.53 -2.69 -5.03
CA GLY A 40 -28.40 -3.99 -4.37
C GLY A 40 -27.75 -3.90 -3.00
N HIS A 41 -26.99 -2.82 -2.76
CA HIS A 41 -26.37 -2.52 -1.48
C HIS A 41 -27.13 -1.46 -0.66
N GLY A 42 -28.34 -1.09 -1.08
CA GLY A 42 -29.18 -0.10 -0.40
C GLY A 42 -28.75 1.35 -0.59
N ILE A 43 -27.85 1.63 -1.53
CA ILE A 43 -27.44 2.98 -1.94
C ILE A 43 -28.29 3.35 -3.16
N ARG A 44 -29.22 4.27 -3.00
CA ARG A 44 -30.20 4.65 -4.03
C ARG A 44 -30.00 6.08 -4.45
N GLU A 45 -30.53 6.42 -5.62
CA GLU A 45 -30.58 7.81 -6.15
C GLU A 45 -29.20 8.40 -6.44
N VAL A 46 -28.15 7.58 -6.43
CA VAL A 46 -26.79 7.94 -6.86
C VAL A 46 -26.66 7.63 -8.34
N THR A 47 -26.55 8.67 -9.16
CA THR A 47 -26.33 8.54 -10.61
C THR A 47 -25.00 9.16 -10.98
N ILE A 48 -24.11 8.38 -11.56
CA ILE A 48 -22.79 8.85 -11.98
C ILE A 48 -22.71 8.73 -13.49
N ASN A 49 -22.33 9.84 -14.10
CA ASN A 49 -22.11 9.97 -15.52
C ASN A 49 -20.73 9.43 -15.89
N ASN A 50 -20.64 8.62 -16.94
CA ASN A 50 -19.38 8.07 -17.41
C ASN A 50 -18.64 9.10 -18.30
N SER A 51 -17.47 9.55 -17.86
CA SER A 51 -16.57 10.37 -18.67
C SER A 51 -15.54 9.54 -19.45
N GLY A 52 -15.39 8.25 -19.13
CA GLY A 52 -14.40 7.34 -19.70
C GLY A 52 -13.02 7.45 -19.06
N GLU A 53 -12.90 8.17 -17.95
CA GLU A 53 -11.63 8.54 -17.33
C GLU A 53 -11.68 8.21 -15.84
N LEU A 54 -10.98 7.16 -15.43
CA LEU A 54 -11.03 6.59 -14.08
C LEU A 54 -10.96 7.65 -12.97
N ARG A 55 -10.04 8.61 -13.10
CA ARG A 55 -9.86 9.65 -12.08
C ARG A 55 -11.05 10.60 -11.98
N VAL A 56 -11.64 10.96 -13.12
CA VAL A 56 -12.80 11.86 -13.16
C VAL A 56 -14.02 11.13 -12.62
N ASP A 57 -14.24 9.90 -13.09
CA ASP A 57 -15.38 9.08 -12.68
C ASP A 57 -15.32 8.71 -11.19
N ALA A 58 -14.14 8.41 -10.65
CA ALA A 58 -13.96 8.19 -9.22
C ALA A 58 -14.28 9.45 -8.39
N LEU A 59 -13.86 10.64 -8.84
CA LEU A 59 -14.18 11.89 -8.15
C LEU A 59 -15.67 12.22 -8.20
N LEU A 60 -16.34 11.99 -9.34
CA LEU A 60 -17.79 12.15 -9.46
C LEU A 60 -18.52 11.17 -8.54
N CYS A 61 -18.06 9.91 -8.48
CA CYS A 61 -18.60 8.89 -7.59
C CYS A 61 -18.47 9.29 -6.12
N ILE A 62 -17.28 9.74 -5.70
CA ILE A 62 -17.05 10.24 -4.34
C ILE A 62 -18.01 11.38 -4.00
N ALA A 63 -18.15 12.38 -4.88
CA ALA A 63 -19.01 13.53 -4.64
C ALA A 63 -20.49 13.14 -4.46
N GLU A 64 -21.00 12.22 -5.28
CA GLU A 64 -22.39 11.75 -5.17
C GLU A 64 -22.58 10.84 -3.94
N LEU A 65 -21.61 10.01 -3.58
CA LEU A 65 -21.66 9.19 -2.37
C LEU A 65 -21.59 10.02 -1.09
N GLU A 66 -20.77 11.08 -1.07
CA GLU A 66 -20.68 12.02 0.05
C GLU A 66 -22.02 12.74 0.25
N LYS A 67 -22.61 13.26 -0.83
CA LYS A 67 -23.95 13.87 -0.80
C LYS A 67 -25.01 12.88 -0.28
N TYR A 68 -25.01 11.64 -0.80
CA TYR A 68 -25.92 10.60 -0.31
C TYR A 68 -25.72 10.33 1.18
N ALA A 69 -24.48 10.28 1.67
CA ALA A 69 -24.18 10.08 3.07
C ALA A 69 -24.70 11.24 3.94
N GLU A 70 -24.49 12.49 3.52
CA GLU A 70 -25.00 13.69 4.21
C GLU A 70 -26.52 13.67 4.33
N GLU A 71 -27.23 13.41 3.22
CA GLU A 71 -28.70 13.36 3.16
C GLU A 71 -29.29 12.24 4.03
N ASN A 72 -28.53 11.17 4.25
CA ASN A 72 -28.94 10.01 5.03
C ASN A 72 -28.30 9.95 6.43
N HIS A 73 -27.60 11.02 6.86
CA HIS A 73 -26.91 11.11 8.15
C HIS A 73 -25.95 9.93 8.42
N LYS A 74 -25.20 9.51 7.40
CA LYS A 74 -24.20 8.44 7.48
C LYS A 74 -22.80 9.02 7.59
N LEU A 75 -21.92 8.34 8.32
CA LEU A 75 -20.49 8.62 8.27
C LEU A 75 -19.92 8.09 6.95
N PHE A 76 -19.11 8.91 6.27
CA PHE A 76 -18.50 8.56 5.00
C PHE A 76 -17.00 8.81 5.05
N HIS A 77 -16.22 7.77 4.78
CA HIS A 77 -14.78 7.88 4.57
C HIS A 77 -14.42 7.13 3.30
N TYR A 78 -13.46 7.63 2.55
CA TYR A 78 -13.03 7.02 1.30
C TYR A 78 -11.52 7.11 1.12
N GLU A 79 -10.99 6.18 0.33
CA GLU A 79 -9.62 6.18 -0.14
C GLU A 79 -9.58 5.78 -1.62
N VAL A 80 -8.61 6.31 -2.36
CA VAL A 80 -8.43 6.03 -3.78
C VAL A 80 -7.17 5.20 -4.01
N MET A 81 -7.24 4.28 -4.98
CA MET A 81 -6.14 3.36 -5.31
C MET A 81 -5.61 2.62 -4.08
N HIS A 82 -6.53 2.02 -3.32
CA HIS A 82 -6.24 1.42 -2.03
C HIS A 82 -5.74 -0.04 -2.19
N PRO A 83 -4.50 -0.35 -1.78
CA PRO A 83 -3.95 -1.71 -1.84
C PRO A 83 -4.38 -2.52 -0.60
N MET A 84 -4.85 -3.74 -0.82
CA MET A 84 -5.24 -4.69 0.22
C MET A 84 -4.44 -5.99 0.08
N PHE A 85 -3.94 -6.58 1.17
CA PHE A 85 -3.37 -7.93 1.08
C PHE A 85 -4.48 -8.97 1.02
N VAL A 86 -4.38 -9.84 0.03
CA VAL A 86 -5.20 -11.03 -0.14
C VAL A 86 -4.26 -12.23 -0.29
N GLU A 87 -4.79 -13.45 -0.20
CA GLU A 87 -3.94 -14.66 -0.28
C GLU A 87 -3.09 -14.72 -1.56
N ALA A 88 -3.65 -14.26 -2.68
CA ALA A 88 -2.99 -14.26 -3.98
C ALA A 88 -2.00 -13.09 -4.21
N GLY A 89 -1.89 -12.12 -3.30
CA GLY A 89 -1.03 -10.94 -3.45
C GLY A 89 -1.68 -9.65 -2.96
N VAL A 90 -1.53 -8.57 -3.71
CA VAL A 90 -2.14 -7.27 -3.44
C VAL A 90 -3.27 -7.02 -4.44
N LEU A 91 -4.47 -6.79 -3.92
CA LEU A 91 -5.61 -6.30 -4.68
C LEU A 91 -5.69 -4.79 -4.53
N THR A 92 -5.57 -4.05 -5.64
CA THR A 92 -5.75 -2.59 -5.62
C THR A 92 -7.15 -2.23 -6.09
N ALA A 93 -7.97 -1.71 -5.17
CA ALA A 93 -9.28 -1.18 -5.50
C ALA A 93 -9.18 0.30 -5.89
N PRO A 94 -9.74 0.73 -7.04
CA PRO A 94 -9.67 2.13 -7.46
C PRO A 94 -10.30 3.11 -6.47
N LEU A 95 -11.37 2.68 -5.81
CA LEU A 95 -12.04 3.41 -4.75
C LEU A 95 -12.45 2.40 -3.67
N VAL A 96 -12.11 2.67 -2.42
CA VAL A 96 -12.73 2.01 -1.27
C VAL A 96 -13.43 3.07 -0.44
N PHE A 97 -14.55 2.71 0.18
CA PHE A 97 -15.25 3.61 1.06
C PHE A 97 -15.99 2.88 2.16
N THR A 98 -16.27 3.59 3.25
CA THR A 98 -17.12 3.14 4.33
C THR A 98 -18.37 4.01 4.39
N LEU A 99 -19.52 3.39 4.59
CA LEU A 99 -20.77 4.06 4.96
C LEU A 99 -21.20 3.51 6.32
N ASN A 100 -21.06 4.33 7.35
CA ASN A 100 -21.02 3.88 8.75
C ASN A 100 -19.95 2.77 8.90
N ASP A 101 -20.32 1.60 9.40
CA ASP A 101 -19.39 0.48 9.65
C ASP A 101 -19.32 -0.54 8.49
N LYS A 102 -19.87 -0.20 7.32
CA LYS A 102 -19.86 -1.10 6.15
C LYS A 102 -18.82 -0.63 5.12
N GLY A 103 -17.84 -1.48 4.83
CA GLY A 103 -16.83 -1.24 3.80
C GLY A 103 -17.24 -1.74 2.41
N TYR A 104 -16.91 -0.95 1.40
CA TYR A 104 -17.19 -1.17 -0.01
C TYR A 104 -15.93 -0.99 -0.86
N ALA A 105 -15.75 -1.84 -1.87
CA ALA A 105 -14.72 -1.70 -2.90
C ALA A 105 -15.39 -1.43 -4.24
N ALA A 106 -15.10 -0.28 -4.85
CA ALA A 106 -15.71 0.18 -6.09
C ALA A 106 -14.75 0.05 -7.28
N PHE A 107 -15.23 -0.59 -8.35
CA PHE A 107 -14.49 -0.86 -9.57
C PHE A 107 -15.16 -0.16 -10.76
N PHE A 108 -14.35 0.54 -11.55
CA PHE A 108 -14.79 1.20 -12.77
C PHE A 108 -14.34 0.35 -13.97
N ILE A 109 -15.30 -0.10 -14.77
CA ILE A 109 -15.11 -1.12 -15.80
C ILE A 109 -15.45 -0.51 -17.16
N TYR A 110 -14.41 -0.19 -17.92
CA TYR A 110 -14.48 0.38 -19.27
C TYR A 110 -14.18 -0.66 -20.35
N THR A 111 -13.54 -1.77 -19.99
CA THR A 111 -13.07 -2.81 -20.90
C THR A 111 -13.49 -4.22 -20.45
N GLU A 112 -13.50 -5.17 -21.38
CA GLU A 112 -13.73 -6.58 -21.06
C GLU A 112 -12.65 -7.16 -20.14
N GLU A 113 -11.40 -6.69 -20.24
CA GLU A 113 -10.32 -7.13 -19.37
C GLU A 113 -10.56 -6.70 -17.92
N GLU A 114 -10.99 -5.46 -17.68
CA GLU A 114 -11.37 -4.98 -16.35
C GLU A 114 -12.58 -5.74 -15.80
N ALA A 115 -13.53 -6.14 -16.64
CA ALA A 115 -14.65 -6.99 -16.22
C ALA A 115 -14.16 -8.37 -15.73
N LYS A 116 -13.17 -8.96 -16.42
CA LYS A 116 -12.54 -10.23 -16.01
C LYS A 116 -11.78 -10.07 -14.69
N LYS A 117 -11.07 -8.96 -14.48
CA LYS A 117 -10.39 -8.63 -13.22
C LYS A 117 -11.37 -8.39 -12.08
N TYR A 118 -12.46 -7.64 -12.32
CA TYR A 118 -13.52 -7.45 -11.33
C TYR A 118 -14.08 -8.78 -10.83
N ARG A 119 -14.38 -9.72 -11.75
CA ARG A 119 -14.87 -11.05 -11.36
C ARG A 119 -13.87 -11.84 -10.51
N ASP A 120 -12.58 -11.74 -10.82
CA ASP A 120 -11.53 -12.34 -9.98
C ASP A 120 -11.47 -11.67 -8.60
N ALA A 121 -11.57 -10.33 -8.54
CA ALA A 121 -11.54 -9.57 -7.29
C ALA A 121 -12.63 -10.00 -6.31
N LEU A 122 -13.83 -10.36 -6.80
CA LEU A 122 -14.93 -10.87 -5.96
C LEU A 122 -14.54 -12.07 -5.10
N HIS A 123 -13.60 -12.90 -5.55
CA HIS A 123 -13.14 -14.07 -4.79
C HIS A 123 -12.25 -13.72 -3.59
N HIS A 124 -11.73 -12.49 -3.54
CA HIS A 124 -10.76 -12.08 -2.53
C HIS A 124 -11.36 -11.10 -1.49
N LEU A 125 -12.39 -10.33 -1.88
CA LEU A 125 -12.93 -9.23 -1.06
C LEU A 125 -13.55 -9.68 0.27
N ASP A 126 -14.07 -10.91 0.36
CA ASP A 126 -14.64 -11.44 1.61
C ASP A 126 -13.63 -11.52 2.76
N GLN A 127 -12.32 -11.46 2.47
CA GLN A 127 -11.24 -11.49 3.45
C GLN A 127 -10.74 -10.09 3.84
N THR A 128 -11.32 -9.02 3.31
CA THR A 128 -10.87 -7.65 3.53
C THR A 128 -11.87 -6.84 4.36
N ASP A 129 -11.48 -5.63 4.75
CA ASP A 129 -12.38 -4.65 5.37
C ASP A 129 -13.48 -4.15 4.41
N TYR A 130 -13.40 -4.48 3.12
CA TYR A 130 -14.25 -3.96 2.04
C TYR A 130 -14.94 -5.09 1.25
N PRO A 131 -15.73 -5.96 1.90
CA PRO A 131 -16.30 -7.14 1.24
C PRO A 131 -17.40 -6.81 0.22
N ASN A 132 -17.96 -5.60 0.27
CA ASN A 132 -19.07 -5.22 -0.61
C ASN A 132 -18.57 -4.63 -1.93
N ALA A 133 -18.57 -5.44 -2.98
CA ALA A 133 -18.10 -5.00 -4.30
C ALA A 133 -19.14 -4.19 -5.06
N ILE A 134 -18.78 -2.96 -5.45
CA ILE A 134 -19.57 -2.10 -6.34
C ILE A 134 -18.91 -2.05 -7.71
N TYR A 135 -19.70 -2.17 -8.78
CA TYR A 135 -19.21 -1.87 -10.13
C TYR A 135 -19.86 -0.62 -10.71
N PHE A 136 -19.11 0.08 -11.55
CA PHE A 136 -19.58 1.12 -12.45
C PHE A 136 -19.13 0.73 -13.85
N THR A 137 -20.07 0.47 -14.75
CA THR A 137 -19.73 0.00 -16.11
C THR A 137 -20.63 0.60 -17.17
N ALA A 138 -20.10 0.77 -18.37
CA ALA A 138 -20.91 1.01 -19.57
C ALA A 138 -21.04 -0.23 -20.46
N LEU A 139 -20.51 -1.38 -20.00
CA LEU A 139 -20.53 -2.65 -20.70
C LEU A 139 -21.64 -3.56 -20.16
N ASP A 140 -22.16 -4.43 -21.02
CA ASP A 140 -22.99 -5.54 -20.56
C ASP A 140 -22.10 -6.64 -19.94
N LEU A 141 -22.10 -6.73 -18.62
CA LEU A 141 -21.29 -7.70 -17.88
C LEU A 141 -21.86 -9.14 -17.94
N LEU A 142 -23.04 -9.36 -18.51
CA LEU A 142 -23.72 -10.66 -18.54
C LEU A 142 -23.15 -11.62 -19.60
N GLY A 143 -22.26 -11.16 -20.48
CA GLY A 143 -21.84 -11.92 -21.66
C GLY A 143 -20.78 -13.01 -21.43
N SER A 144 -20.05 -13.01 -20.30
CA SER A 144 -18.94 -13.96 -20.08
C SER A 144 -18.65 -14.20 -18.59
N ASN A 145 -18.26 -15.43 -18.24
CA ASN A 145 -17.82 -15.82 -16.90
C ASN A 145 -16.29 -15.92 -16.77
N GLU A 146 -15.54 -15.48 -17.78
CA GLU A 146 -14.08 -15.54 -17.74
C GLU A 146 -13.51 -14.61 -16.67
N THR A 147 -12.43 -15.05 -16.02
CA THR A 147 -11.67 -14.26 -15.03
C THR A 147 -10.27 -13.97 -15.55
N ALA A 148 -9.67 -12.91 -15.01
CA ALA A 148 -8.27 -12.56 -15.21
C ALA A 148 -7.70 -12.14 -13.85
N PRO A 149 -6.43 -12.46 -13.53
CA PRO A 149 -5.86 -12.11 -12.23
C PRO A 149 -6.04 -10.63 -11.91
N SER A 150 -6.65 -10.35 -10.76
CA SER A 150 -6.89 -9.01 -10.23
C SER A 150 -5.82 -8.57 -9.23
N THR A 151 -4.95 -9.49 -8.83
CA THR A 151 -3.91 -9.29 -7.84
C THR A 151 -2.53 -9.19 -8.46
N GLU A 152 -1.68 -8.38 -7.86
CA GLU A 152 -0.27 -8.25 -8.22
C GLU A 152 0.61 -8.67 -7.03
N PRO A 153 1.86 -9.12 -7.25
CA PRO A 153 2.79 -9.31 -6.15
C PRO A 153 3.03 -7.99 -5.41
N PHE A 154 3.10 -8.03 -4.06
CA PHE A 154 3.45 -6.85 -3.26
C PHE A 154 4.80 -6.28 -3.67
N GLN A 155 4.83 -4.96 -3.82
CA GLN A 155 6.03 -4.18 -4.07
C GLN A 155 6.18 -3.09 -3.01
N LEU A 156 7.41 -2.67 -2.72
CA LEU A 156 7.65 -1.56 -1.80
C LEU A 156 6.99 -0.25 -2.30
N ALA A 157 6.72 -0.15 -3.60
CA ALA A 157 5.99 0.95 -4.24
C ALA A 157 4.51 1.04 -3.82
N ASP A 158 3.95 -0.02 -3.22
CA ASP A 158 2.60 -0.02 -2.66
C ASP A 158 2.53 0.70 -1.32
N MET A 159 3.68 0.99 -0.71
CA MET A 159 3.77 1.73 0.54
C MET A 159 3.87 3.25 0.30
N ARG A 160 3.53 4.02 1.33
CA ARG A 160 3.68 5.48 1.35
C ARG A 160 4.37 5.93 2.63
N ALA A 161 5.42 6.73 2.50
CA ALA A 161 5.99 7.42 3.65
C ALA A 161 5.01 8.50 4.16
N ILE A 162 4.82 8.54 5.47
CA ILE A 162 4.01 9.57 6.14
C ILE A 162 4.89 10.40 7.08
N LYS A 163 4.49 11.66 7.29
CA LYS A 163 5.21 12.63 8.15
C LYS A 163 4.54 12.81 9.51
N ASP A 164 3.93 11.75 9.99
CA ASP A 164 3.25 11.75 11.28
C ASP A 164 4.24 11.47 12.41
N GLU A 165 3.82 11.80 13.63
CA GLU A 165 4.55 11.39 14.81
C GLU A 165 4.56 9.87 14.91
N LEU A 166 5.66 9.32 15.44
CA LEU A 166 5.77 7.88 15.62
C LEU A 166 4.71 7.46 16.64
N PRO A 167 3.90 6.42 16.33
CA PRO A 167 2.93 5.91 17.27
C PRO A 167 3.61 5.53 18.58
N HIS A 168 2.88 5.67 19.69
CA HIS A 168 3.36 5.26 21.01
C HIS A 168 3.33 3.73 21.22
N ASP A 169 2.93 2.97 20.19
CA ASP A 169 2.89 1.52 20.23
C ASP A 169 4.28 0.90 20.10
N ASP A 170 4.45 -0.30 20.66
CA ASP A 170 5.68 -1.08 20.49
C ASP A 170 5.75 -1.70 19.09
N TYR A 171 6.97 -1.70 18.53
CA TYR A 171 7.25 -2.20 17.19
C TYR A 171 8.31 -3.31 17.24
N ALA A 172 8.04 -4.44 16.60
CA ALA A 172 8.96 -5.57 16.57
C ALA A 172 9.12 -6.15 15.16
N MET A 173 10.26 -6.80 14.88
CA MET A 173 10.43 -7.57 13.64
C MET A 173 9.62 -8.87 13.68
N TRP A 174 9.41 -9.41 14.88
CA TRP A 174 8.61 -10.60 15.15
C TRP A 174 8.19 -10.62 16.62
N TRP A 175 7.04 -11.23 16.90
CA TRP A 175 6.56 -11.55 18.24
C TRP A 175 5.82 -12.87 18.24
N ALA A 176 5.81 -13.52 19.39
CA ALA A 176 5.13 -14.78 19.61
C ALA A 176 3.62 -14.58 19.53
N THR A 177 2.94 -15.43 18.75
CA THR A 177 1.48 -15.52 18.70
C THR A 177 1.02 -16.94 19.02
N GLU A 178 -0.29 -17.18 19.10
CA GLU A 178 -0.82 -18.54 19.29
C GLU A 178 -0.41 -19.50 18.15
N ASP A 179 -0.32 -18.98 16.93
CA ASP A 179 0.02 -19.76 15.73
C ASP A 179 1.53 -19.76 15.40
N ASP A 180 2.33 -18.90 16.04
CA ASP A 180 3.77 -18.72 15.78
C ASP A 180 4.50 -18.44 17.10
N THR A 181 4.74 -19.49 17.89
CA THR A 181 5.18 -19.36 19.30
C THR A 181 6.69 -19.21 19.50
N THR A 182 7.49 -19.52 18.49
CA THR A 182 8.97 -19.56 18.57
C THR A 182 9.57 -18.95 17.32
N PHE A 183 10.54 -18.06 17.48
CA PHE A 183 11.12 -17.29 16.39
C PHE A 183 11.96 -18.16 15.47
N HIS A 184 12.92 -18.93 15.98
CA HIS A 184 13.90 -19.62 15.13
C HIS A 184 13.29 -20.54 14.04
N PRO A 185 12.27 -21.37 14.34
CA PRO A 185 11.62 -22.18 13.31
C PRO A 185 10.51 -21.43 12.54
N SER A 186 10.20 -20.18 12.90
CA SER A 186 9.12 -19.42 12.27
C SER A 186 9.41 -19.14 10.79
N GLU A 187 8.35 -19.01 10.00
CA GLU A 187 8.47 -18.56 8.61
C GLU A 187 9.05 -17.15 8.54
N SER A 188 8.71 -16.28 9.50
CA SER A 188 9.24 -14.92 9.60
C SER A 188 10.76 -14.91 9.72
N ALA A 189 11.36 -15.77 10.56
CA ALA A 189 12.81 -15.87 10.71
C ALA A 189 13.50 -16.38 9.43
N SER A 190 12.89 -17.32 8.72
CA SER A 190 13.37 -17.78 7.41
C SER A 190 13.35 -16.66 6.37
N LEU A 191 12.26 -15.89 6.29
CA LEU A 191 12.13 -14.77 5.36
C LEU A 191 13.09 -13.62 5.69
N LEU A 192 13.20 -13.26 6.96
CA LEU A 192 14.15 -12.25 7.42
C LEU A 192 15.59 -12.67 7.10
N SER A 193 15.95 -13.94 7.32
CA SER A 193 17.28 -14.45 6.97
C SER A 193 17.58 -14.28 5.48
N LYS A 194 16.65 -14.71 4.60
CA LYS A 194 16.77 -14.54 3.15
C LYS A 194 16.83 -13.07 2.73
N LEU A 195 16.06 -12.21 3.40
CA LEU A 195 16.06 -10.77 3.16
C LEU A 195 17.45 -10.18 3.45
N TYR A 196 18.02 -10.48 4.63
CA TYR A 196 19.35 -10.04 5.03
C TYR A 196 20.46 -10.58 4.11
N GLU A 197 20.36 -11.84 3.67
CA GLU A 197 21.26 -12.42 2.67
C GLU A 197 21.14 -11.72 1.30
N THR A 198 19.91 -11.36 0.91
CA THR A 198 19.62 -10.70 -0.36
C THR A 198 20.20 -9.30 -0.40
N ILE A 199 20.07 -8.52 0.67
CA ILE A 199 20.60 -7.15 0.72
C ILE A 199 22.11 -7.11 0.99
N ASN A 200 22.72 -8.19 1.47
CA ASN A 200 24.14 -8.22 1.84
C ASN A 200 25.05 -7.81 0.66
N GLY A 201 25.92 -6.83 0.91
CA GLY A 201 26.79 -6.22 -0.08
C GLY A 201 26.10 -5.21 -1.00
N TYR A 202 24.82 -4.92 -0.81
CA TYR A 202 24.07 -3.88 -1.52
C TYR A 202 23.22 -3.01 -0.57
N THR A 203 23.42 -3.10 0.75
CA THR A 203 22.57 -2.44 1.75
C THR A 203 22.42 -0.94 1.50
N THR A 204 23.49 -0.22 1.16
CA THR A 204 23.40 1.23 0.89
C THR A 204 22.50 1.55 -0.32
N LEU A 205 22.50 0.69 -1.33
CA LEU A 205 21.63 0.79 -2.50
C LEU A 205 20.22 0.35 -2.19
N MET A 206 20.03 -0.70 -1.38
CA MET A 206 18.70 -1.21 -1.02
C MET A 206 17.94 -0.23 -0.13
N VAL A 207 18.62 0.50 0.77
CA VAL A 207 17.95 1.58 1.49
C VAL A 207 17.62 2.74 0.55
N GLY A 208 18.53 3.13 -0.34
CA GLY A 208 18.23 4.13 -1.39
C GLY A 208 17.03 3.72 -2.26
N TYR A 209 16.96 2.44 -2.63
CA TYR A 209 15.84 1.83 -3.35
C TYR A 209 14.53 1.96 -2.57
N LEU A 210 14.50 1.57 -1.29
CA LEU A 210 13.32 1.76 -0.44
C LEU A 210 12.87 3.22 -0.41
N LEU A 211 13.79 4.16 -0.16
CA LEU A 211 13.49 5.60 -0.07
C LEU A 211 12.93 6.14 -1.39
N ARG A 212 13.36 5.59 -2.53
CA ARG A 212 12.80 5.89 -3.85
C ARG A 212 11.39 5.34 -4.00
N GLN A 213 11.17 4.07 -3.66
CA GLN A 213 9.86 3.42 -3.81
C GLN A 213 8.77 4.12 -2.98
N VAL A 214 9.14 4.60 -1.80
CA VAL A 214 8.23 5.33 -0.91
C VAL A 214 8.26 6.86 -1.12
N LYS A 215 8.93 7.34 -2.18
CA LYS A 215 8.96 8.75 -2.62
C LYS A 215 9.55 9.74 -1.61
N VAL A 216 10.44 9.29 -0.73
CA VAL A 216 11.19 10.15 0.20
C VAL A 216 12.43 10.74 -0.48
N ASN A 217 13.11 9.93 -1.29
CA ASN A 217 14.24 10.36 -2.10
C ASN A 217 14.10 9.75 -3.51
N PRO A 218 13.61 10.50 -4.51
CA PRO A 218 13.25 9.94 -5.81
C PRO A 218 14.45 9.52 -6.66
N GLU A 219 15.66 9.93 -6.28
CA GLU A 219 16.87 9.55 -7.00
C GLU A 219 17.46 8.25 -6.45
N LEU A 220 17.76 7.30 -7.33
CA LEU A 220 18.47 6.08 -6.96
C LEU A 220 19.95 6.41 -6.76
N ASN A 221 20.30 6.73 -5.53
CA ASN A 221 21.66 7.00 -5.12
C ASN A 221 22.05 6.06 -3.99
N ARG A 222 23.34 5.68 -3.97
CA ARG A 222 23.94 5.12 -2.74
C ARG A 222 23.76 6.12 -1.63
N ILE A 223 23.22 5.67 -0.50
CA ILE A 223 23.14 6.51 0.68
C ILE A 223 24.24 6.15 1.66
N ASN A 224 24.79 7.17 2.32
CA ASN A 224 25.60 6.93 3.52
C ASN A 224 24.63 6.58 4.65
N LEU A 225 24.76 5.37 5.21
CA LEU A 225 23.93 4.99 6.34
C LEU A 225 24.33 5.79 7.57
N PRO A 226 23.36 6.34 8.32
CA PRO A 226 23.65 7.13 9.51
C PRO A 226 24.20 6.24 10.64
N GLU A 227 24.99 6.83 11.53
CA GLU A 227 25.42 6.18 12.77
C GLU A 227 24.24 6.00 13.73
N GLU A 228 23.35 6.98 13.78
CA GLU A 228 22.10 6.94 14.54
C GLU A 228 20.98 6.30 13.71
N THR A 229 20.10 5.54 14.37
CA THR A 229 18.97 4.87 13.71
C THR A 229 17.98 5.89 13.15
N ALA A 230 17.97 6.03 11.82
CA ALA A 230 16.92 6.73 11.12
C ALA A 230 15.63 5.90 11.11
N LYS A 231 14.50 6.59 11.15
CA LYS A 231 13.17 6.01 11.26
C LYS A 231 12.29 6.56 10.15
N LEU A 232 11.49 5.70 9.55
CA LEU A 232 10.57 6.02 8.48
C LEU A 232 9.25 5.28 8.71
N LEU A 233 8.19 6.02 8.97
CA LEU A 233 6.85 5.46 9.13
C LEU A 233 6.19 5.28 7.76
N LEU A 234 5.70 4.08 7.50
CA LEU A 234 5.17 3.66 6.21
C LEU A 234 3.72 3.22 6.37
N TYR A 235 2.83 3.82 5.59
CA TYR A 235 1.50 3.29 5.34
C TYR A 235 1.63 2.16 4.32
N ALA A 236 1.52 0.92 4.79
CA ALA A 236 1.55 -0.27 3.96
C ALA A 236 0.11 -0.73 3.61
N PRO A 237 -0.07 -1.76 2.75
CA PRO A 237 -1.41 -2.29 2.47
C PRO A 237 -2.17 -2.65 3.75
N ASP A 238 -3.50 -2.62 3.67
CA ASP A 238 -4.43 -2.79 4.81
C ASP A 238 -4.25 -1.78 5.94
N ARG A 239 -3.69 -0.60 5.63
CA ARG A 239 -3.55 0.53 6.59
C ARG A 239 -2.67 0.23 7.78
N ILE A 240 -1.83 -0.81 7.69
CA ILE A 240 -0.87 -1.13 8.73
C ILE A 240 0.30 -0.14 8.64
N LEU A 241 0.58 0.50 9.77
CA LEU A 241 1.73 1.38 9.93
C LEU A 241 2.96 0.52 10.17
N VAL A 242 3.79 0.33 9.14
CA VAL A 242 5.08 -0.37 9.26
C VAL A 242 6.17 0.65 9.53
N LEU A 243 7.02 0.38 10.52
CA LEU A 243 8.19 1.20 10.81
C LEU A 243 9.42 0.63 10.11
N ALA A 244 9.91 1.33 9.08
CA ALA A 244 11.22 1.05 8.52
C ALA A 244 12.29 1.81 9.32
N THR A 245 13.38 1.12 9.69
CA THR A 245 14.54 1.77 10.30
C THR A 245 15.80 1.40 9.56
N TYR A 246 16.78 2.32 9.55
CA TYR A 246 18.06 2.05 8.93
C TYR A 246 19.22 2.78 9.63
N ASP A 247 20.34 2.08 9.77
CA ASP A 247 21.61 2.61 10.26
C ASP A 247 22.79 1.75 9.80
N ALA A 248 24.01 2.25 10.01
CA ALA A 248 25.24 1.56 9.63
C ALA A 248 25.46 0.23 10.35
N LYS A 249 24.84 0.00 11.53
CA LYS A 249 25.07 -1.20 12.35
C LYS A 249 24.09 -2.33 12.04
N LYS A 250 22.81 -2.00 11.86
CA LYS A 250 21.70 -2.96 11.72
C LYS A 250 21.19 -3.07 10.29
N GLY A 251 21.71 -2.24 9.37
CA GLY A 251 21.19 -2.15 8.01
C GLY A 251 19.74 -1.69 8.02
N ILE A 252 18.92 -2.24 7.12
CA ILE A 252 17.48 -1.98 7.05
C ILE A 252 16.69 -2.99 7.90
N ARG A 253 15.68 -2.50 8.63
CA ARG A 253 14.71 -3.32 9.35
C ARG A 253 13.29 -2.84 9.05
N PHE A 254 12.37 -3.78 8.90
CA PHE A 254 10.93 -3.52 8.98
C PHE A 254 10.43 -4.03 10.32
N LEU A 255 9.76 -3.16 11.05
CA LEU A 255 9.11 -3.47 12.31
C LEU A 255 7.62 -3.26 12.13
N PHE A 256 6.84 -4.15 12.73
CA PHE A 256 5.39 -4.17 12.65
C PHE A 256 4.81 -3.90 14.03
N PRO A 257 3.61 -3.28 14.09
CA PRO A 257 2.87 -3.15 15.33
C PRO A 257 2.32 -4.51 15.75
N GLU A 258 2.18 -4.75 17.05
CA GLU A 258 1.72 -6.05 17.58
C GLU A 258 0.30 -6.42 17.16
N ASN A 259 -0.51 -5.46 16.72
CA ASN A 259 -1.86 -5.69 16.20
C ASN A 259 -1.88 -6.24 14.76
N ALA A 260 -0.74 -6.26 14.05
CA ALA A 260 -0.68 -6.91 12.74
C ALA A 260 -0.78 -8.44 12.88
N THR A 261 -1.31 -9.14 11.87
CA THR A 261 -1.38 -10.61 11.95
C THR A 261 -0.05 -11.26 11.56
N THR A 262 0.20 -12.48 12.02
CA THR A 262 1.34 -13.30 11.55
C THR A 262 1.33 -13.42 10.02
N GLN A 263 0.15 -13.62 9.42
CA GLN A 263 -0.02 -13.74 7.98
C GLN A 263 0.32 -12.45 7.24
N TYR A 264 -0.09 -11.30 7.77
CA TYR A 264 0.29 -9.99 7.24
C TYR A 264 1.81 -9.84 7.20
N ARG A 265 2.47 -10.09 8.34
CA ARG A 265 3.93 -10.01 8.47
C ARG A 265 4.64 -10.90 7.46
N ILE A 266 4.19 -12.15 7.30
CA ILE A 266 4.75 -13.10 6.33
C ILE A 266 4.60 -12.58 4.89
N ARG A 267 3.39 -12.17 4.48
CA ARG A 267 3.12 -11.65 3.12
C ARG A 267 3.96 -10.41 2.81
N PHE A 268 4.05 -9.49 3.76
CA PHE A 268 4.91 -8.32 3.64
C PHE A 268 6.38 -8.71 3.41
N LEU A 269 6.92 -9.58 4.28
CA LEU A 269 8.33 -9.99 4.21
C LEU A 269 8.63 -10.77 2.91
N GLN A 270 7.70 -11.60 2.44
CA GLN A 270 7.81 -12.30 1.16
C GLN A 270 7.89 -11.31 -0.01
N GLY A 271 6.97 -10.35 -0.11
CA GLY A 271 7.01 -9.41 -1.22
C GLY A 271 8.19 -8.43 -1.14
N ALA A 272 8.55 -7.96 0.05
CA ALA A 272 9.76 -7.15 0.25
C ALA A 272 11.03 -7.92 -0.19
N LEU A 273 11.15 -9.20 0.16
CA LEU A 273 12.24 -10.07 -0.29
C LEU A 273 12.27 -10.19 -1.82
N VAL A 274 11.13 -10.46 -2.45
CA VAL A 274 11.05 -10.59 -3.92
C VAL A 274 11.43 -9.29 -4.62
N ASP A 275 10.95 -8.16 -4.12
CA ASP A 275 11.22 -6.83 -4.68
C ASP A 275 12.72 -6.49 -4.57
N PHE A 276 13.33 -6.67 -3.40
CA PHE A 276 14.78 -6.47 -3.25
C PHE A 276 15.62 -7.45 -4.07
N LEU A 277 15.18 -8.70 -4.22
CA LEU A 277 15.88 -9.68 -5.05
C LEU A 277 15.85 -9.25 -6.52
N ALA A 278 14.70 -8.77 -7.01
CA ALA A 278 14.56 -8.27 -8.37
C ALA A 278 15.48 -7.05 -8.63
N GLU A 279 15.54 -6.12 -7.69
CA GLU A 279 16.45 -4.97 -7.79
C GLU A 279 17.91 -5.42 -7.75
N ARG A 280 18.29 -6.33 -6.83
CA ARG A 280 19.65 -6.86 -6.76
C ARG A 280 20.10 -7.48 -8.07
N LEU A 281 19.28 -8.35 -8.66
CA LEU A 281 19.59 -8.99 -9.94
C LEU A 281 19.75 -7.94 -11.06
N THR A 282 18.98 -6.87 -11.02
CA THR A 282 19.09 -5.74 -11.95
C THR A 282 20.43 -5.01 -11.77
N LEU A 283 20.83 -4.71 -10.54
CA LEU A 283 22.11 -4.08 -10.21
C LEU A 283 23.30 -4.95 -10.63
N GLU A 284 23.25 -6.25 -10.34
CA GLU A 284 24.29 -7.22 -10.73
C GLU A 284 24.43 -7.30 -12.26
N LYS A 285 23.31 -7.35 -12.98
CA LYS A 285 23.30 -7.34 -14.46
C LYS A 285 23.88 -6.05 -15.06
N GLN A 286 23.68 -4.92 -14.38
CA GLN A 286 24.25 -3.62 -14.77
C GLN A 286 25.72 -3.47 -14.37
N GLY A 287 26.29 -4.44 -13.64
CA GLY A 287 27.67 -4.36 -13.15
C GLY A 287 27.87 -3.31 -12.07
N ILE A 288 26.81 -2.95 -11.34
CA ILE A 288 26.92 -2.02 -10.21
C ILE A 288 27.72 -2.71 -9.10
N PRO A 289 28.79 -2.07 -8.58
CA PRO A 289 29.64 -2.68 -7.58
C PRO A 289 28.88 -2.97 -6.28
N LYS A 290 29.43 -3.83 -5.44
CA LYS A 290 28.93 -4.02 -4.08
C LYS A 290 29.37 -2.87 -3.18
N ASP A 291 28.77 -2.78 -2.00
CA ASP A 291 29.28 -1.97 -0.89
C ASP A 291 30.73 -2.38 -0.54
N ALA A 292 31.48 -1.46 0.09
CA ALA A 292 32.87 -1.74 0.42
C ALA A 292 32.95 -2.93 1.40
N SER A 293 33.87 -3.86 1.14
CA SER A 293 33.97 -5.13 1.90
C SER A 293 34.33 -4.96 3.38
N SER A 294 34.77 -3.76 3.80
CA SER A 294 35.01 -3.41 5.21
C SER A 294 33.75 -3.09 5.99
N GLU A 295 32.59 -2.99 5.33
CA GLU A 295 31.34 -2.50 5.92
C GLU A 295 30.33 -3.64 6.05
N ASP A 296 30.12 -4.14 7.27
CA ASP A 296 29.03 -5.09 7.58
C ASP A 296 27.77 -4.31 7.93
N TYR A 297 26.98 -4.00 6.90
CA TYR A 297 25.74 -3.25 7.02
C TYR A 297 24.56 -4.13 7.42
N GLY A 298 24.62 -4.68 8.63
CA GLY A 298 23.49 -5.34 9.30
C GLY A 298 23.41 -6.85 9.15
N TYR A 299 24.07 -7.47 8.17
CA TYR A 299 24.00 -8.92 7.96
C TYR A 299 24.60 -9.68 9.15
N GLY A 300 25.82 -9.34 9.58
CA GLY A 300 26.43 -9.98 10.75
C GLY A 300 25.70 -9.65 12.04
N TRP A 301 25.14 -8.43 12.18
CA TRP A 301 24.25 -8.12 13.30
C TRP A 301 23.05 -9.06 13.37
N TYR A 302 22.38 -9.29 12.24
CA TYR A 302 21.21 -10.16 12.18
C TYR A 302 21.57 -11.62 12.45
N GLN A 303 22.67 -12.13 11.90
CA GLN A 303 23.15 -13.49 12.19
C GLN A 303 23.44 -13.70 13.69
N ASN A 304 24.02 -12.70 14.36
CA ASN A 304 24.24 -12.73 15.81
C ASN A 304 22.91 -12.70 16.59
N LEU A 305 21.92 -11.92 16.13
CA LEU A 305 20.57 -11.90 16.71
C LEU A 305 19.92 -13.29 16.63
N VAL A 306 19.88 -13.90 15.43
CA VAL A 306 19.29 -15.23 15.21
C VAL A 306 19.98 -16.29 16.07
N SER A 307 21.32 -16.28 16.11
CA SER A 307 22.10 -17.22 16.93
C SER A 307 21.76 -17.08 18.41
N SER A 308 21.72 -15.84 18.91
CA SER A 308 21.39 -15.54 20.31
C SER A 308 19.97 -15.98 20.68
N VAL A 309 19.00 -15.77 19.79
CA VAL A 309 17.61 -16.20 20.01
C VAL A 309 17.49 -17.73 20.00
N SER A 310 18.12 -18.39 19.02
CA SER A 310 18.13 -19.86 18.91
C SER A 310 18.73 -20.55 20.14
N GLU A 311 19.82 -20.00 20.69
CA GLU A 311 20.42 -20.51 21.93
C GLU A 311 19.48 -20.40 23.13
N ARG A 312 18.72 -19.31 23.24
CA ARG A 312 17.75 -19.09 24.32
C ARG A 312 16.58 -20.06 24.19
N GLU A 313 16.01 -20.19 22.99
CA GLU A 313 14.91 -21.12 22.73
C GLU A 313 15.33 -22.59 22.97
N THR A 314 16.57 -22.96 22.61
CA THR A 314 17.12 -24.30 22.88
C THR A 314 17.27 -24.59 24.39
N LYS A 315 17.47 -23.55 25.22
CA LYS A 315 17.49 -23.65 26.68
C LYS A 315 16.09 -23.67 27.31
N GLY A 316 15.03 -23.59 26.50
CA GLY A 316 13.64 -23.51 26.96
C GLY A 316 13.22 -22.12 27.44
N GLU A 317 14.00 -21.07 27.16
CA GLU A 317 13.59 -19.70 27.44
C GLU A 317 12.50 -19.27 26.45
N LYS A 318 11.43 -18.65 26.96
CA LYS A 318 10.40 -18.05 26.12
C LYS A 318 10.92 -16.73 25.54
N VAL A 319 10.94 -16.63 24.22
CA VAL A 319 11.25 -15.39 23.49
C VAL A 319 9.93 -14.81 23.00
N GLU A 320 9.54 -13.67 23.57
CA GLU A 320 8.25 -13.06 23.24
C GLU A 320 8.35 -12.13 22.02
N LEU A 321 9.50 -11.49 21.83
CA LEU A 321 9.70 -10.41 20.86
C LEU A 321 11.13 -10.48 20.29
N VAL A 322 11.29 -10.13 19.02
CA VAL A 322 12.59 -10.03 18.34
C VAL A 322 12.70 -8.70 17.60
N GLY A 323 13.82 -8.00 17.79
CA GLY A 323 14.11 -6.75 17.09
C GLY A 323 13.31 -5.54 17.60
N LEU A 324 12.78 -5.59 18.82
CA LEU A 324 11.95 -4.56 19.46
C LEU A 324 12.56 -3.15 19.35
N MET A 325 11.70 -2.17 19.08
CA MET A 325 11.94 -0.75 19.25
C MET A 325 10.85 -0.19 20.17
N GLN A 326 11.26 0.25 21.36
CA GLN A 326 10.38 0.91 22.32
C GLN A 326 10.42 2.42 22.09
N PHE A 327 9.26 3.05 22.22
CA PHE A 327 9.12 4.50 22.24
C PHE A 327 8.96 4.94 23.69
N GLU A 328 9.76 5.91 24.13
CA GLU A 328 9.57 6.49 25.46
C GLU A 328 8.18 7.12 25.52
N THR A 329 7.34 6.62 26.43
CA THR A 329 6.08 7.27 26.75
C THR A 329 6.45 8.61 27.41
N ILE A 330 6.20 9.72 26.72
CA ILE A 330 6.27 11.03 27.36
C ILE A 330 5.13 11.03 28.37
N ASN A 331 5.44 10.82 29.64
CA ASN A 331 4.47 11.05 30.70
C ASN A 331 4.14 12.55 30.66
N GLU A 332 2.95 12.90 30.17
CA GLU A 332 2.37 14.23 30.33
C GLU A 332 2.02 14.42 31.81
N GLU A 333 3.03 14.60 32.65
CA GLU A 333 2.90 15.24 33.96
C GLU A 333 3.75 16.52 33.93
N ASP A 334 3.13 17.65 33.53
CA ASP A 334 3.50 19.01 33.94
C ASP A 334 2.29 19.96 33.91
#